data_AF-F0H2U6-F1
#
_entry.id   AF-F0H2U6-F1
#
_cell.length_a   1.000
_cell.length_b   1.000
_cell.length_c   1.000
_cell.angle_alpha   90.00
_cell.angle_beta   90.00
_cell.angle_gamma   90.00
#
_symmetry.space_group_name_H-M   'P 1'
#
loop_
_entity.id
_entity.type
_entity.pdbx_description
1 polymer ?
#
loop_
_entity_poly.entity_id
_entity_poly.type
_entity_poly.pdbx_seq_one_letter_code
_entity_poly.pdbx_strand_id
1 'polypeptide(L)' 'MNFDYFYNRQSEMYYFIRLPMVLMKDEIFESISIEAKVLYSYMLKLFANHKINGYISLI' A
#
# COMPACT_ATOMS: atom_id res chain seq x y z
N MET A 1 14.24 8.21 32.92
CA MET A 1 13.15 7.95 31.96
C MET A 1 13.77 7.32 30.73
N ASN A 2 13.90 5.99 30.70
CA ASN A 2 14.27 5.27 29.48
C ASN A 2 12.97 4.98 28.75
N PHE A 3 12.73 5.70 27.66
CA PHE A 3 11.63 5.37 26.76
C PHE A 3 12.06 4.17 25.93
N ASP A 4 11.37 3.05 26.06
CA ASP A 4 11.49 1.89 25.17
C ASP A 4 10.84 2.24 23.84
N TYR A 5 11.57 2.99 23.03
CA TYR A 5 11.17 3.26 21.66
C TYR A 5 11.37 1.99 20.82
N PHE A 6 10.30 1.53 20.20
CA PHE A 6 10.31 0.39 19.29
C PHE A 6 10.96 0.76 17.96
N TYR A 7 12.29 0.80 17.93
CA TYR A 7 13.06 1.10 16.74
C TYR A 7 13.22 -0.17 15.88
N ASN A 8 12.38 -0.39 14.88
CA ASN A 8 12.68 -1.20 13.68
C ASN A 8 12.01 -2.59 13.58
N ARG A 9 12.11 -3.49 14.57
CA ARG A 9 11.62 -4.89 14.38
C ARG A 9 10.10 -5.09 14.48
N GLN A 10 9.41 -4.30 15.30
CA GLN A 10 7.95 -4.38 15.40
C GLN A 10 7.23 -3.52 14.36
N SER A 11 7.84 -2.43 13.90
CA SER A 11 7.23 -1.54 12.90
C SER A 11 7.09 -2.19 11.53
N GLU A 12 8.03 -3.05 11.14
CA GLU A 12 7.97 -3.80 9.87
C GLU A 12 6.86 -4.86 9.85
N MET A 13 6.48 -5.41 11.01
CA MET A 13 5.35 -6.35 11.12
C MET A 13 3.99 -5.70 10.79
N TYR A 14 3.92 -4.37 10.70
CA TYR A 14 2.72 -3.64 10.29
C TYR A 14 2.77 -3.15 8.83
N TYR A 15 3.71 -3.65 8.02
CA TYR A 15 3.80 -3.27 6.61
C TYR A 15 2.76 -4.00 5.75
N PHE A 16 1.49 -3.58 5.86
CA PHE A 16 0.40 -4.13 5.06
C PHE A 16 0.25 -3.43 3.72
N ILE A 17 -0.13 -4.18 2.69
CA ILE A 17 -0.68 -3.61 1.45
C ILE A 17 -2.19 -3.48 1.67
N ARG A 18 -2.72 -2.26 1.50
CA ARG A 18 -4.16 -2.04 1.55
C ARG A 18 -4.75 -2.41 0.19
N LEU A 19 -5.59 -3.44 0.17
CA LEU A 19 -6.31 -3.89 -1.00
C LEU A 19 -7.70 -3.22 -1.04
N PRO A 20 -8.02 -2.42 -2.07
CA PRO A 20 -9.35 -1.82 -2.21
C PRO A 20 -10.43 -2.89 -2.32
N MET A 21 -11.40 -2.86 -1.40
CA MET A 21 -12.52 -3.83 -1.39
C MET A 21 -13.38 -3.77 -2.65
N VAL A 22 -13.40 -2.62 -3.34
CA VAL A 22 -14.08 -2.46 -4.63
C VAL A 22 -13.53 -3.45 -5.66
N LEU A 23 -12.21 -3.68 -5.71
CA LEU A 23 -11.60 -4.65 -6.62
C LEU A 23 -11.97 -6.10 -6.28
N MET A 24 -12.40 -6.36 -5.05
CA MET A 24 -12.78 -7.71 -4.58
C MET A 24 -14.26 -8.00 -4.73
N LYS A 25 -15.12 -6.98 -4.60
CA LYS A 25 -16.57 -7.16 -4.47
C LYS A 25 -17.36 -6.79 -5.72
N ASP A 26 -16.83 -5.91 -6.55
CA ASP A 26 -17.54 -5.39 -7.72
C ASP A 26 -17.32 -6.33 -8.93
N GLU A 27 -18.42 -6.77 -9.53
CA GLU A 27 -18.48 -7.71 -10.66
C GLU A 27 -17.68 -7.19 -11.87
N ILE A 28 -17.55 -5.87 -12.01
CA ILE A 28 -16.77 -5.23 -13.08
C ILE A 28 -15.31 -5.69 -13.05
N PHE A 29 -14.77 -6.04 -11.88
CA PHE A 29 -13.39 -6.49 -11.71
C PHE A 29 -13.24 -8.00 -11.56
N GLU A 30 -14.31 -8.80 -11.74
CA GLU A 30 -14.27 -10.25 -11.52
C GLU A 30 -13.28 -10.96 -12.46
N SER A 31 -13.19 -10.50 -13.72
CA SER A 31 -12.29 -11.05 -14.73
C SER A 31 -10.80 -10.78 -14.48
N ILE A 32 -10.48 -9.86 -13.56
CA ILE A 32 -9.10 -9.51 -13.23
C ILE A 32 -8.56 -10.50 -12.20
N SER A 33 -7.37 -11.04 -12.47
CA SER A 33 -6.72 -11.95 -11.54
C SER A 33 -6.42 -11.29 -10.19
N ILE A 34 -6.39 -12.12 -9.14
CA ILE A 34 -6.11 -11.64 -7.79
C ILE A 34 -4.72 -10.99 -7.69
N GLU A 35 -3.73 -11.53 -8.41
CA GLU A 35 -2.36 -11.03 -8.48
C GLU A 35 -2.33 -9.61 -9.07
N ALA A 36 -3.09 -9.36 -10.14
CA ALA A 36 -3.18 -8.05 -10.75
C ALA A 36 -3.82 -7.02 -9.81
N LYS A 37 -4.84 -7.40 -9.03
CA LYS A 37 -5.47 -6.54 -8.01
C LYS A 37 -4.52 -6.20 -6.86
N VAL A 38 -3.73 -7.19 -6.43
CA VAL A 38 -2.67 -7.00 -5.40
C VAL A 38 -1.56 -6.10 -5.94
N LEU A 39 -1.12 -6.32 -7.19
CA LEU A 39 -0.11 -5.49 -7.85
C LEU A 39 -0.55 -4.03 -7.96
N TYR A 40 -1.79 -3.79 -8.40
CA TYR A 40 -2.35 -2.45 -8.47
C TYR A 40 -2.35 -1.74 -7.09
N SER A 41 -2.75 -2.47 -6.05
CA SER A 41 -2.76 -1.96 -4.68
C SER A 41 -1.36 -1.61 -4.16
N TYR A 42 -0.37 -2.41 -4.55
CA TYR A 42 1.03 -2.13 -4.26
C TYR A 42 1.52 -0.87 -4.99
N MET A 43 1.20 -0.72 -6.28
CA MET A 43 1.54 0.48 -7.05
C MET A 43 0.92 1.75 -6.46
N LEU A 44 -0.36 1.71 -6.04
CA LEU A 44 -0.99 2.82 -5.34
C LEU A 44 -0.25 3.22 -4.06
N LYS A 45 0.19 2.24 -3.26
CA LYS A 45 0.98 2.48 -2.05
C LYS A 45 2.33 3.13 -2.37
N LEU A 46 3.01 2.64 -3.42
CA LEU A 46 4.26 3.24 -3.89
C LEU A 46 4.07 4.69 -4.32
N PHE A 47 3.07 4.98 -5.16
CA PHE A 47 2.79 6.35 -5.58
C PHE A 47 2.47 7.25 -4.39
N ALA A 48 1.67 6.80 -3.42
CA ALA A 48 1.39 7.58 -2.21
C ALA A 48 2.66 7.89 -1.40
N ASN A 49 3.57 6.92 -1.28
CA ASN A 49 4.87 7.13 -0.63
C ASN A 49 5.73 8.14 -1.41
N HIS A 50 5.73 8.08 -2.74
CA HIS A 50 6.42 9.06 -3.59
C HIS A 50 5.82 10.46 -3.47
N LYS A 51 4.49 10.56 -3.32
CA LYS A 51 3.78 11.83 -3.09
C LYS A 51 4.22 12.52 -1.80
N ILE A 52 4.33 11.74 -0.72
CA ILE A 52 4.79 12.23 0.59
C ILE A 52 6.26 12.67 0.53
N ASN A 53 7.07 12.02 -0.33
CA ASN A 53 8.48 12.35 -0.52
C ASN A 53 8.76 13.50 -1.51
N GLY A 54 7.73 14.22 -2.00
CA GLY A 54 7.90 15.52 -2.67
C GLY A 54 8.19 15.50 -4.18
N TYR A 55 8.07 14.36 -4.88
CA TYR A 55 8.43 14.26 -6.31
C TYR A 55 7.27 14.50 -7.32
N ILE A 56 6.14 15.07 -6.90
CA ILE A 56 4.97 15.31 -7.78
C ILE A 56 5.09 16.65 -8.52
N SER A 57 6.14 16.82 -9.31
CA SER A 57 6.24 17.95 -10.26
C SER A 57 6.51 17.53 -11.70
N LEU A 58 6.32 16.25 -12.05
CA LEU A 58 6.64 15.77 -13.40
C LEU A 58 5.65 14.74 -13.95
N ILE A 59 4.36 15.02 -13.85
CA ILE A 59 3.30 14.60 -14.80
C ILE A 59 2.30 15.75 -14.85
#